data_AF-A0A4S4HF61-F1
#
_entry.id   AF-A0A4S4HF61-F1
#
_cell.length_a   1.000
_cell.length_b   1.000
_cell.length_c   1.000
_cell.angle_alpha   90.00
_cell.angle_beta   90.00
_cell.angle_gamma   90.00
#
_symmetry.space_group_name_H-M   'P 1'
#
loop_
_entity.id
_entity.type
_entity.pdbx_description
1 polymer ?
#
loop_
_entity_poly.entity_id
_entity_poly.type
_entity_poly.pdbx_seq_one_letter_code
_entity_poly.pdbx_strand_id
1 'polypeptide(L)' 'MKRLFQKLYDNIEVTLLVLLTISFVTGMYMMMNRPSGPTMMDYVPQIIIGAIIIVDIVFLISSRKKENSK' A
#
# COMPACT_ATOMS: atom_id res chain seq x y z
N MET A 1 -23.46 -2.70 6.23
CA MET A 1 -22.14 -3.14 6.75
C MET A 1 -21.72 -4.51 6.24
N LYS A 2 -22.50 -5.60 6.42
CA LYS A 2 -22.10 -6.96 5.99
C LYS A 2 -21.60 -7.09 4.54
N ARG A 3 -22.29 -6.44 3.57
CA ARG A 3 -21.91 -6.47 2.14
C ARG A 3 -20.60 -5.73 1.79
N LEU A 4 -20.25 -4.66 2.52
CA LEU A 4 -19.01 -3.92 2.26
C LEU A 4 -17.81 -4.72 2.77
N PHE A 5 -17.89 -5.23 4.00
CA PHE A 5 -16.84 -6.09 4.56
C PHE A 5 -16.67 -7.39 3.79
N GLN A 6 -17.74 -7.99 3.27
CA GLN A 6 -17.63 -9.13 2.35
C GLN A 6 -16.82 -8.79 1.10
N LYS A 7 -17.15 -7.69 0.41
CA LYS A 7 -16.40 -7.28 -0.80
C LYS A 7 -14.93 -6.97 -0.52
N LEU A 8 -14.63 -6.38 0.64
CA LEU A 8 -13.25 -6.12 1.10
C LEU A 8 -12.51 -7.43 1.37
N TYR A 9 -13.18 -8.41 1.97
CA TYR A 9 -12.63 -9.73 2.25
C TYR A 9 -12.42 -10.56 0.98
N ASP A 10 -13.34 -10.50 0.02
CA ASP A 10 -13.23 -11.17 -1.27
C ASP A 10 -12.07 -10.61 -2.11
N ASN A 11 -11.68 -9.35 -1.87
CA ASN A 11 -10.56 -8.69 -2.54
C ASN A 11 -9.51 -8.25 -1.51
N ILE A 12 -9.20 -9.11 -0.55
CA ILE A 12 -8.38 -8.75 0.62
C ILE A 12 -6.99 -8.25 0.23
N GLU A 13 -6.35 -8.87 -0.76
CA GLU A 13 -5.03 -8.45 -1.27
C GLU A 13 -5.08 -7.02 -1.82
N VAL A 14 -6.05 -6.73 -2.70
CA VAL A 14 -6.22 -5.39 -3.28
C VAL A 14 -6.61 -4.37 -2.21
N THR A 15 -7.47 -4.76 -1.28
CA THR A 15 -7.90 -3.90 -0.17
C THR A 15 -6.72 -3.51 0.73
N LEU A 16 -5.87 -4.47 1.08
CA LEU A 16 -4.67 -4.24 1.88
C LEU A 16 -3.69 -3.33 1.14
N LEU A 17 -3.48 -3.55 -0.16
CA LEU A 17 -2.63 -2.69 -0.99
C LEU A 17 -3.14 -1.24 -1.03
N VAL A 18 -4.46 -1.04 -1.16
CA VAL A 18 -5.08 0.30 -1.13
C VAL A 18 -4.87 0.96 0.24
N LEU A 19 -5.11 0.24 1.33
CA LEU A 19 -4.91 0.76 2.69
C LEU A 19 -3.43 1.12 2.96
N LEU A 20 -2.51 0.29 2.48
CA LEU A 20 -1.07 0.53 2.58
C LEU A 20 -0.66 1.77 1.78
N THR A 21 -1.23 1.95 0.58
CA THR A 21 -1.00 3.14 -0.26
C THR A 21 -1.53 4.41 0.42
N ILE A 22 -2.72 4.37 1.01
CA ILE A 22 -3.27 5.50 1.79
C ILE A 22 -2.36 5.82 2.98
N SER A 23 -1.86 4.80 3.66
CA SER A 23 -0.95 4.95 4.80
C SER A 23 0.37 5.61 4.38
N PHE A 24 0.92 5.21 3.23
CA PHE A 24 2.12 5.82 2.63
C PHE A 24 1.91 7.31 2.33
N VAL A 25 0.83 7.67 1.62
CA VAL A 25 0.54 9.07 1.28
C VAL A 25 0.29 9.91 2.53
N THR A 26 -0.44 9.36 3.52
CA THR A 26 -0.70 10.04 4.79
C THR A 26 0.61 10.26 5.56
N GLY A 27 1.50 9.27 5.58
CA GLY A 27 2.83 9.38 6.17
C GLY A 27 3.67 10.49 5.53
N MET A 28 3.71 10.54 4.20
CA MET A 28 4.37 11.60 3.44
C MET A 28 3.78 12.99 3.75
N TYR A 29 2.45 13.11 3.81
CA TYR A 29 1.79 14.36 4.17
C TYR A 29 2.15 14.83 5.58
N MET A 30 2.15 13.92 6.57
CA MET A 30 2.53 14.27 7.94
C MET A 30 4.00 14.71 8.02
N MET A 31 4.89 14.06 7.27
CA MET A 31 6.30 14.41 7.20
C MET A 31 6.53 15.79 6.59
N MET A 32 5.82 16.12 5.51
CA MET A 32 5.93 17.42 4.84
C MET A 32 5.39 18.57 5.71
N ASN A 33 4.37 18.31 6.52
CA ASN A 33 3.76 19.30 7.42
C ASN A 33 4.39 19.34 8.81
N ARG A 34 5.45 18.56 9.07
CA ARG A 34 6.14 18.57 10.35
C ARG A 34 6.80 19.96 10.55
N PRO A 35 6.58 20.64 11.69
CA PRO A 35 7.10 22.01 11.91
C PRO A 35 8.62 22.14 11.80
N SER A 36 9.37 21.09 12.15
CA SER A 36 10.82 21.02 12.05
C SER A 36 11.33 20.61 10.65
N GLY A 37 10.42 20.38 9.71
CA GLY A 37 10.69 19.65 8.48
C GLY A 37 10.90 18.14 8.70
N PRO A 38 10.92 17.35 7.63
CA PRO A 38 11.20 15.92 7.67
C PRO A 38 12.68 15.64 7.95
N THR A 39 12.94 14.62 8.76
CA THR A 39 14.29 14.13 9.07
C THR A 39 14.61 12.88 8.25
N MET A 40 15.90 12.55 8.11
CA MET A 40 16.34 11.32 7.42
C MET A 40 15.67 10.05 8.00
N MET A 41 15.41 10.04 9.31
CA MET A 41 14.77 8.92 10.00
C MET A 41 13.29 8.77 9.64
N ASP A 42 12.62 9.86 9.25
CA ASP A 42 11.22 9.82 8.84
C ASP A 42 11.06 9.16 7.44
N TYR A 43 12.09 9.25 6.59
CA TYR A 43 12.09 8.62 5.27
C TYR A 43 12.30 7.10 5.33
N VAL A 44 12.98 6.57 6.35
CA VAL A 44 13.23 5.13 6.51
C VAL A 44 11.94 4.30 6.45
N PRO A 45 10.90 4.56 7.28
CA PRO A 45 9.66 3.81 7.19
C PRO A 45 8.94 4.02 5.85
N GLN A 46 9.01 5.21 5.23
CA GLN A 46 8.39 5.44 3.92
C GLN A 46 9.07 4.64 2.82
N ILE A 47 10.39 4.54 2.81
CA ILE A 47 11.14 3.73 1.85
C ILE A 47 10.75 2.25 1.99
N ILE A 48 10.64 1.75 3.23
CA ILE A 48 10.22 0.37 3.50
C ILE A 48 8.80 0.13 2.99
N ILE A 49 7.85 1.01 3.33
CA ILE A 49 6.46 0.89 2.86
C ILE A 49 6.37 0.96 1.33
N GLY A 50 7.10 1.89 0.71
CA GLY A 50 7.16 2.02 -0.75
C GLY A 50 7.71 0.77 -1.42
N ALA A 51 8.76 0.16 -0.88
CA ALA A 51 9.30 -1.10 -1.38
C ALA A 51 8.29 -2.25 -1.27
N ILE A 52 7.57 -2.34 -0.15
CA ILE A 52 6.51 -3.35 0.05
C ILE A 52 5.42 -3.17 -1.02
N ILE A 53 4.90 -1.95 -1.21
CA ILE A 53 3.88 -1.67 -2.23
C ILE A 53 4.33 -2.10 -3.63
N ILE A 54 5.57 -1.80 -4.03
CA ILE A 54 6.10 -2.18 -5.34
C ILE A 54 6.14 -3.70 -5.50
N VAL A 55 6.68 -4.41 -4.51
CA VAL A 55 6.79 -5.88 -4.53
C VAL A 55 5.40 -6.51 -4.63
N ASP A 56 4.44 -5.99 -3.86
CA ASP A 56 3.06 -6.49 -3.81
C ASP A 56 2.36 -6.32 -5.17
N ILE A 57 2.53 -5.16 -5.83
CA ILE A 57 2.01 -4.91 -7.18
C ILE A 57 2.63 -5.87 -8.20
N VAL A 58 3.95 -6.07 -8.17
CA VAL A 58 4.64 -7.00 -9.08
C VAL A 58 4.12 -8.42 -8.90
N PHE A 59 3.91 -8.85 -7.65
CA PHE A 59 3.37 -10.17 -7.33
C PHE A 59 1.93 -10.33 -7.84
N LEU A 60 1.06 -9.35 -7.57
CA LEU A 60 -0.32 -9.33 -8.05
C LEU A 60 -0.42 -9.42 -9.57
N ILE A 61 0.38 -8.63 -10.29
CA ILE A 61 0.40 -8.64 -11.77
C ILE A 61 0.89 -10.02 -12.28
N SER A 62 1.93 -10.57 -11.66
CA SER A 62 2.48 -11.89 -12.02
C SER A 62 1.44 -13.01 -11.82
N SER A 63 0.74 -12.99 -10.68
CA SER A 63 -0.34 -13.96 -10.38
C SER A 63 -1.50 -13.83 -11.37
N ARG A 64 -1.95 -12.61 -11.68
CA ARG A 64 -3.00 -12.35 -12.68
C ARG A 64 -2.60 -12.80 -14.09
N LYS A 65 -1.33 -12.62 -14.46
CA LYS A 65 -0.79 -13.09 -15.75
C LYS A 65 -0.78 -14.61 -15.84
N LYS A 66 -0.48 -15.31 -14.74
CA LYS A 66 -0.54 -16.79 -14.67
C LYS A 66 -1.97 -17.32 -14.77
N GLU A 67 -2.95 -16.62 -14.20
CA GLU A 67 -4.36 -17.01 -14.24
C GLU A 67 -4.96 -16.85 -15.65
N ASN A 68 -4.68 -15.73 -16.33
CA ASN A 68 -5.17 -15.45 -17.69
C ASN A 68 -4.48 -16.27 -18.81
N SER A 69 -3.44 -17.04 -18.49
CA SER A 69 -2.72 -17.89 -19.45
C SER A 69 -3.18 -19.36 -19.41
N LYS A 70 -4.16 -19.70 -18.56
CA LYS A 70 -4.85 -20.98 -18.53
C LYS A 70 -6.18 -20.89 -19.27
#